data_AF-A0A377XVL5-F1
#
_entry.id   AF-A0A377XVL5-F1
#
_cell.length_a   1.000
_cell.length_b   1.000
_cell.length_c   1.000
_cell.angle_alpha   90.00
_cell.angle_beta   90.00
_cell.angle_gamma   90.00
#
_symmetry.space_group_name_H-M   'P 1'
#
loop_
_entity.id
_entity.type
_entity.pdbx_description
1 polymer ?
#
loop_
_entity_poly.entity_id
_entity_poly.type
_entity_poly.pdbx_seq_one_letter_code
_entity_poly.pdbx_strand_id
1 'polypeptide(L)'
;MGNNTPVFFIQDAMKFPDFVHAVKPEPHWAIPQGQSAHDTFWDYVSLQPETLHNVMWAMSDRGIPRSYRTMEGFGIHTFRLINAEGKATFVRFHWKPVAGKASLVWDEAQKLTGRDPDFHRRDLWEAIEAGTTRNLSLACNDPRRE
;
A
#
# COMPACT_ATOMS: atom_id res chain seq x y z
N MET A 1 -6.75 4.38 8.70
CA MET A 1 -6.00 4.60 7.44
C MET A 1 -4.78 3.69 7.47
N GLY A 2 -4.53 2.92 6.41
CA GLY A 2 -3.40 1.99 6.31
C GLY A 2 -3.16 1.58 4.86
N ASN A 3 -2.00 0.98 4.57
CA ASN A 3 -1.58 0.59 3.22
C ASN A 3 -1.26 -0.92 3.14
N ASN A 4 -0.96 -1.43 1.96
CA ASN A 4 -0.51 -2.81 1.73
C ASN A 4 1.01 -3.02 1.93
N THR A 5 1.74 -1.99 2.35
CA THR A 5 3.17 -2.01 2.69
C THR A 5 3.38 -1.50 4.13
N PRO A 6 4.42 -1.96 4.84
CA PRO A 6 4.60 -1.67 6.27
C PRO A 6 5.19 -0.28 6.57
N VAL A 7 5.58 0.47 5.55
CA VAL A 7 6.25 1.78 5.66
C VAL A 7 5.66 2.77 4.68
N PHE A 8 6.03 4.04 4.82
CA PHE A 8 5.62 5.12 3.91
C PHE A 8 6.85 5.77 3.26
N PHE A 9 6.63 6.58 2.22
CA PHE A 9 7.72 7.21 1.45
C PHE A 9 8.39 8.38 2.18
N ILE A 10 7.67 9.07 3.06
CA ILE A 10 8.15 10.28 3.72
C ILE A 10 8.03 10.13 5.23
N GLN A 11 8.90 10.86 5.95
CA GLN A 11 8.94 10.83 7.41
C GLN A 11 8.06 11.92 8.05
N ASP A 12 7.95 13.08 7.41
CA ASP A 12 7.21 14.25 7.90
C ASP A 12 6.03 14.58 6.99
N ALA A 13 4.87 14.88 7.58
CA ALA A 13 3.66 15.26 6.86
C ALA A 13 3.81 16.56 6.05
N MET A 14 4.73 17.45 6.43
CA MET A 14 5.02 18.68 5.70
C MET A 14 5.51 18.41 4.26
N LYS A 15 6.19 17.27 4.02
CA LYS A 15 6.64 16.84 2.69
C LYS A 15 5.54 16.18 1.85
N PHE A 16 4.34 15.98 2.40
CA PHE A 16 3.27 15.24 1.72
C PHE A 16 2.81 15.89 0.41
N PRO A 17 2.58 17.22 0.35
CA PRO A 17 2.26 17.88 -0.91
C PRO A 17 3.36 17.71 -1.96
N ASP A 18 4.64 17.86 -1.56
CA ASP A 18 5.78 17.72 -2.47
C ASP A 18 5.86 16.31 -3.06
N PHE A 19 5.80 15.28 -2.21
CA PHE A 19 5.80 13.89 -2.66
C PHE A 19 4.60 13.57 -3.55
N VAL A 20 3.40 14.04 -3.18
CA VAL A 20 2.18 13.80 -3.97
C VAL A 20 2.26 14.50 -5.32
N HIS A 21 2.75 15.75 -5.38
CA HIS A 21 2.97 16.45 -6.64
C HIS A 21 3.99 15.75 -7.53
N ALA A 22 5.07 15.22 -6.94
CA ALA A 22 6.10 14.49 -7.67
C ALA A 22 5.62 13.15 -8.25
N VAL A 23 4.71 12.41 -7.59
CA VAL A 23 4.21 11.13 -8.12
C VAL A 23 3.00 11.30 -9.06
N LYS A 24 2.24 12.39 -8.91
CA LYS A 24 1.06 12.68 -9.72
C LYS A 24 1.46 13.05 -11.16
N PRO A 25 0.49 13.03 -12.11
CA PRO A 25 0.77 13.47 -13.47
C PRO A 25 1.31 14.91 -13.47
N GLU A 26 2.31 15.18 -14.29
CA GLU A 26 3.02 16.45 -14.25
C GLU A 26 2.08 17.61 -14.64
N PRO A 27 2.17 18.76 -13.96
CA PRO A 27 1.09 19.75 -13.96
C PRO A 27 0.88 20.45 -15.31
N HIS A 28 1.88 20.48 -16.17
CA HIS A 28 1.82 21.19 -17.44
C HIS A 28 1.02 20.45 -18.53
N TRP A 29 0.88 19.12 -18.41
CA TRP A 29 0.21 18.28 -19.42
C TRP A 29 -0.61 17.11 -18.84
N ALA A 30 -0.64 16.95 -17.52
CA ALA A 30 -1.36 15.91 -16.80
C ALA A 30 -1.05 14.47 -17.25
N ILE A 31 0.21 14.18 -17.59
CA ILE A 31 0.73 12.86 -17.96
C ILE A 31 1.86 12.46 -17.00
N PRO A 32 2.02 11.17 -16.62
CA PRO A 32 1.17 10.01 -16.92
C PRO A 32 0.12 9.71 -15.83
N GLN A 33 -0.97 9.05 -16.20
CA GLN A 33 -2.03 8.66 -15.25
C GLN A 33 -1.72 7.30 -14.59
N GLY A 34 -1.83 7.25 -13.26
CA GLY A 34 -1.70 6.00 -12.49
C GLY A 34 -0.31 5.34 -12.55
N GLN A 35 0.73 6.10 -12.85
CA GLN A 35 2.09 5.60 -13.04
C GLN A 35 3.10 6.51 -12.35
N SER A 36 4.14 5.92 -11.78
CA SER A 36 5.31 6.64 -11.22
C SER A 36 6.51 6.61 -12.17
N ALA A 37 6.35 6.08 -13.38
CA ALA A 37 7.42 5.97 -14.38
C ALA A 37 7.56 7.27 -15.18
N HIS A 38 7.93 8.35 -14.49
CA HIS A 38 8.16 9.68 -15.07
C HIS A 38 9.18 10.48 -14.26
N ASP A 39 9.68 11.55 -14.87
CA ASP A 39 10.85 12.28 -14.42
C ASP A 39 10.65 12.89 -13.02
N THR A 40 9.53 13.58 -12.79
CA THR A 40 9.32 14.27 -11.49
C THR A 40 9.27 13.33 -10.28
N PHE A 41 8.78 12.09 -10.46
CA PHE A 41 8.80 11.09 -9.39
C PHE A 41 10.22 10.66 -9.06
N TRP A 42 11.00 10.30 -10.08
CA TRP A 42 12.36 9.79 -9.88
C TRP A 42 13.35 10.90 -9.49
N ASP A 43 13.10 12.14 -9.89
CA ASP A 43 13.83 13.30 -9.38
C ASP A 43 13.65 13.45 -7.87
N TYR A 44 12.41 13.47 -7.36
CA TYR A 44 12.13 13.53 -5.93
C TYR A 44 12.76 12.36 -5.15
N VAL A 45 12.63 11.13 -5.68
CA VAL A 45 13.23 9.93 -5.06
C VAL A 45 14.75 10.04 -4.98
N SER A 46 15.40 10.56 -6.03
CA SER A 46 16.85 10.71 -6.08
C SER A 46 17.39 11.72 -5.05
N LEU A 47 16.59 12.75 -4.73
CA LEU A 47 16.94 13.81 -3.79
C LEU A 47 16.49 13.53 -2.35
N GLN A 48 15.58 12.57 -2.14
CA GLN A 48 15.01 12.24 -0.84
C GLN A 48 15.18 10.75 -0.53
N PRO A 49 16.37 10.32 -0.03
CA PRO A 49 16.67 8.90 0.19
C PRO A 49 15.79 8.22 1.24
N GLU A 50 15.06 8.98 2.07
CA GLU A 50 14.04 8.44 2.99
C GLU A 50 12.94 7.64 2.25
N THR A 51 12.72 7.93 0.95
CA THR A 51 11.74 7.26 0.10
C THR A 51 12.11 5.83 -0.26
N LEU A 52 13.41 5.51 -0.26
CA LEU A 52 13.95 4.31 -0.90
C LEU A 52 13.36 3.02 -0.34
N HIS A 53 13.07 2.97 0.96
CA HIS A 53 12.48 1.77 1.55
C HIS A 53 11.11 1.46 0.92
N ASN A 54 10.19 2.43 0.84
CA ASN A 54 8.88 2.16 0.26
C ASN A 54 8.90 2.11 -1.28
N VAL A 55 9.89 2.74 -1.93
CA VAL A 55 10.16 2.52 -3.37
C VAL A 55 10.49 1.05 -3.62
N MET A 56 11.32 0.41 -2.80
CA MET A 56 11.62 -1.02 -2.93
C MET A 56 10.36 -1.90 -2.82
N TRP A 57 9.42 -1.55 -1.92
CA TRP A 57 8.14 -2.24 -1.84
C TRP A 57 7.31 -2.05 -3.12
N ALA A 58 7.21 -0.82 -3.63
CA ALA A 58 6.45 -0.49 -4.83
C ALA A 58 7.02 -1.12 -6.11
N MET A 59 8.35 -1.25 -6.21
CA MET A 59 9.04 -1.87 -7.34
C MET A 59 9.05 -3.41 -7.28
N SER A 60 8.68 -4.00 -6.15
CA SER A 60 8.42 -5.44 -6.05
C SER A 60 7.00 -5.80 -6.50
N ASP A 61 6.70 -7.09 -6.64
CA ASP A 61 5.35 -7.56 -6.98
C ASP A 61 4.28 -7.14 -5.95
N ARG A 62 4.65 -6.62 -4.77
CA ARG A 62 3.72 -5.98 -3.83
C ARG A 62 2.99 -4.77 -4.43
N GLY A 63 3.60 -4.10 -5.41
CA GLY A 63 2.98 -2.99 -6.15
C GLY A 63 1.84 -3.41 -7.08
N ILE A 64 1.76 -4.71 -7.41
CA ILE A 64 0.79 -5.28 -8.37
C ILE A 64 0.07 -6.49 -7.77
N PRO A 65 -0.76 -6.29 -6.72
CA PRO A 65 -1.45 -7.39 -6.05
C PRO A 65 -2.40 -8.12 -7.00
N ARG A 66 -2.60 -9.43 -6.80
CA ARG A 66 -3.53 -10.24 -7.60
C ARG A 66 -5.00 -9.93 -7.30
N SER A 67 -5.28 -9.55 -6.06
CA SER A 67 -6.59 -9.19 -5.55
C SER A 67 -6.41 -8.41 -4.25
N TYR A 68 -7.36 -7.55 -3.90
CA TYR A 68 -7.41 -6.96 -2.56
C TYR A 68 -7.53 -8.01 -1.44
N ARG A 69 -7.96 -9.23 -1.77
CA ARG A 69 -8.08 -10.35 -0.82
C ARG A 69 -6.74 -11.05 -0.54
N THR A 70 -5.72 -10.82 -1.38
CA THR A 70 -4.43 -11.52 -1.32
C THR A 70 -3.25 -10.58 -1.00
N MET A 71 -3.53 -9.43 -0.37
CA MET A 71 -2.52 -8.49 0.10
C MET A 71 -2.59 -8.33 1.61
N GLU A 72 -1.44 -8.12 2.25
CA GLU A 72 -1.40 -7.70 3.65
C GLU A 72 -1.85 -6.25 3.77
N GLY A 73 -2.22 -5.85 4.99
CA GLY A 73 -2.47 -4.46 5.36
C GLY A 73 -1.67 -4.06 6.59
N PHE A 74 -1.26 -2.80 6.67
CA PHE A 74 -0.44 -2.27 7.75
C PHE A 74 -0.94 -0.90 8.17
N GLY A 75 -0.97 -0.65 9.48
CA GLY A 75 -1.25 0.69 10.03
C GLY A 75 -0.08 1.66 9.88
N ILE A 76 1.11 1.17 9.49
CA ILE A 76 2.38 1.88 9.32
C ILE A 76 2.93 2.46 10.64
N HIS A 77 2.19 3.37 11.25
CA HIS A 77 2.60 4.09 12.45
C HIS A 77 2.51 3.21 13.70
N THR A 78 3.35 3.55 14.68
CA THR A 78 3.24 3.01 16.03
C THR A 78 2.18 3.81 16.80
N PHE A 79 1.15 3.13 17.28
CA PHE A 79 0.08 3.72 18.11
C PHE A 79 0.25 3.27 19.57
N ARG A 80 -0.62 3.78 20.45
CA ARG A 80 -0.74 3.33 21.84
C ARG A 80 -2.12 2.74 22.08
N LEU A 81 -2.17 1.55 22.68
CA LEU A 81 -3.37 1.04 23.35
C LEU A 81 -3.27 1.40 24.83
N ILE A 82 -4.33 1.99 25.36
CA ILE A 82 -4.43 2.37 26.77
C ILE A 82 -5.46 1.43 27.41
N ASN A 83 -5.07 0.70 28.45
CA ASN A 83 -5.98 -0.17 29.18
C ASN A 83 -6.77 0.60 30.27
N ALA A 84 -7.65 -0.09 31.00
CA ALA A 84 -8.50 0.51 32.03
C ALA A 84 -7.70 1.17 33.18
N GLU A 85 -6.47 0.69 33.44
CA GLU A 85 -5.56 1.25 34.45
C GLU A 85 -4.69 2.41 33.90
N GLY A 86 -4.91 2.86 32.67
CA GLY A 86 -4.14 3.94 32.04
C GLY A 86 -2.75 3.51 31.54
N LYS A 87 -2.42 2.23 31.54
CA LYS A 87 -1.13 1.71 31.05
C LYS A 87 -1.10 1.69 29.53
N ALA A 88 -0.09 2.36 28.97
CA ALA A 88 0.14 2.39 27.53
C ALA A 88 0.95 1.18 27.04
N THR A 89 0.51 0.58 25.93
CA THR A 89 1.25 -0.43 25.17
C THR A 89 1.40 0.05 23.72
N PHE A 90 2.63 0.07 23.20
CA PHE A 90 2.85 0.41 21.79
C PHE A 90 2.36 -0.72 20.89
N VAL A 91 1.71 -0.36 19.79
CA VAL A 91 1.16 -1.31 18.81
C VAL A 91 1.45 -0.86 17.39
N ARG A 92 1.69 -1.81 16.49
CA ARG A 92 1.46 -1.65 15.06
C ARG A 92 0.36 -2.61 14.61
N PHE A 93 -0.52 -2.12 13.75
CA PHE A 93 -1.66 -2.89 13.25
C PHE A 93 -1.29 -3.63 11.96
N HIS A 94 -1.66 -4.90 11.88
CA HIS A 94 -1.43 -5.76 10.73
C HIS A 94 -2.72 -6.49 10.34
N TRP A 95 -2.97 -6.57 9.03
CA TRP A 95 -4.02 -7.39 8.45
C TRP A 95 -3.36 -8.49 7.63
N LYS A 96 -3.59 -9.74 8.01
CA LYS A 96 -3.09 -10.90 7.26
C LYS A 96 -4.23 -11.51 6.43
N PRO A 97 -4.06 -11.65 5.11
CA PRO A 97 -5.07 -12.23 4.25
C PRO A 97 -5.20 -13.74 4.51
N VAL A 98 -6.40 -14.22 4.80
CA VAL A 98 -6.65 -15.67 4.94
C VAL A 98 -6.43 -16.40 3.61
N ALA A 99 -6.68 -15.72 2.48
CA ALA A 99 -6.42 -16.24 1.14
C ALA A 99 -4.93 -16.32 0.75
N GLY A 100 -4.02 -15.98 1.68
CA GLY A 100 -2.58 -15.94 1.41
C GLY A 100 -2.14 -14.69 0.63
N LYS A 101 -0.86 -14.66 0.26
CA LYS A 101 -0.25 -13.54 -0.47
C LYS A 101 -0.05 -13.92 -1.93
N ALA A 102 -0.56 -13.11 -2.84
CA ALA A 102 -0.41 -13.33 -4.27
C ALA A 102 -0.41 -11.99 -5.03
N SER A 103 0.43 -11.93 -6.04
CA SER A 103 0.62 -10.78 -6.93
C SER A 103 0.58 -11.21 -8.39
N LEU A 104 0.34 -10.25 -9.27
CA LEU A 104 0.53 -10.38 -10.71
C LEU A 104 2.02 -10.25 -11.03
N VAL A 105 2.37 -10.54 -12.28
CA VAL A 105 3.64 -10.11 -12.89
C VAL A 105 3.42 -8.84 -13.72
N TRP A 106 4.47 -8.04 -13.93
CA TRP A 106 4.33 -6.70 -14.53
C TRP A 106 3.63 -6.68 -15.91
N ASP A 107 4.03 -7.56 -16.83
CA ASP A 107 3.43 -7.63 -18.18
C ASP A 107 1.93 -7.98 -18.13
N GLU A 108 1.54 -8.88 -17.23
CA GLU A 108 0.14 -9.23 -16.99
C GLU A 108 -0.62 -8.03 -16.41
N ALA A 109 -0.08 -7.39 -15.37
CA ALA A 109 -0.71 -6.25 -14.71
C ALA A 109 -0.93 -5.09 -15.70
N GLN A 110 0.08 -4.75 -16.50
CA GLN A 110 -0.02 -3.67 -17.49
C GLN A 110 -1.10 -3.97 -18.53
N LYS A 111 -1.09 -5.16 -19.14
CA LYS A 111 -2.10 -5.56 -20.14
C LYS A 111 -3.50 -5.59 -19.52
N LEU A 112 -3.62 -6.05 -18.27
CA LEU A 112 -4.89 -6.15 -17.57
C LEU A 112 -5.57 -4.79 -17.38
N THR A 113 -4.82 -3.72 -17.11
CA THR A 113 -5.40 -2.37 -17.00
C THR A 113 -6.11 -1.90 -18.28
N GLY A 114 -5.68 -2.36 -19.46
CA GLY A 114 -6.36 -2.09 -20.72
C GLY A 114 -7.51 -3.05 -21.03
N ARG A 115 -7.51 -4.26 -20.46
CA ARG A 115 -8.54 -5.28 -20.71
C ARG A 115 -9.71 -5.20 -19.72
N ASP A 116 -9.44 -4.94 -18.46
CA ASP A 116 -10.44 -4.74 -17.41
C ASP A 116 -9.90 -3.74 -16.37
N PRO A 117 -10.08 -2.42 -16.59
CA PRO A 117 -9.61 -1.40 -15.65
C PRO A 117 -10.33 -1.48 -14.28
N ASP A 118 -11.45 -2.20 -14.20
CA ASP A 118 -12.21 -2.44 -12.98
C ASP A 118 -11.91 -3.79 -12.33
N PHE A 119 -10.88 -4.53 -12.79
CA PHE A 119 -10.59 -5.90 -12.38
C PHE A 119 -10.65 -6.15 -10.87
N HIS A 120 -9.92 -5.37 -10.06
CA HIS A 120 -9.94 -5.55 -8.60
C HIS A 120 -11.28 -5.18 -7.96
N ARG A 121 -12.03 -4.26 -8.56
CA ARG A 121 -13.38 -3.89 -8.11
C ARG A 121 -14.37 -5.01 -8.41
N ARG A 122 -14.29 -5.59 -9.62
CA ARG A 122 -15.09 -6.73 -10.07
C ARG A 122 -14.78 -7.99 -9.25
N ASP A 123 -13.52 -8.40 -9.17
CA ASP A 123 -13.08 -9.58 -8.40
C ASP A 123 -13.60 -9.52 -6.96
N LEU A 124 -13.54 -8.33 -6.35
CA LEU A 124 -14.10 -8.14 -5.03
C LEU A 124 -15.62 -8.31 -5.00
N TRP A 125 -16.33 -7.60 -5.87
CA TRP A 125 -17.78 -7.61 -5.89
C TRP A 125 -18.31 -9.03 -6.07
N GLU A 126 -17.80 -9.73 -7.08
CA GLU A 126 -18.17 -11.11 -7.40
C GLU A 126 -17.79 -12.08 -6.27
N ALA A 127 -16.65 -11.89 -5.60
CA ALA A 127 -16.29 -12.70 -4.44
C ALA A 127 -17.29 -12.54 -3.29
N ILE A 128 -17.78 -11.33 -3.04
CA ILE A 128 -18.82 -11.08 -2.04
C ILE A 128 -20.13 -11.76 -2.43
N GLU A 129 -20.57 -11.63 -3.68
CA GLU A 129 -21.78 -12.28 -4.18
C GLU A 129 -21.70 -13.81 -4.14
N ALA A 130 -20.52 -14.37 -4.41
CA ALA A 130 -20.26 -15.81 -4.33
C ALA A 130 -20.15 -16.35 -2.89
N GLY A 131 -20.39 -15.51 -1.87
CA GLY A 131 -20.27 -15.90 -0.46
C GLY A 131 -18.82 -16.10 0.02
N THR A 132 -17.83 -15.71 -0.78
CA THR A 132 -16.42 -15.72 -0.38
C THR A 132 -16.12 -14.45 0.42
N THR A 133 -16.30 -14.50 1.74
CA THR A 133 -16.10 -13.34 2.60
C THR A 133 -14.63 -12.90 2.64
N ARG A 134 -14.40 -11.58 2.73
CA ARG A 134 -13.06 -11.02 2.96
C ARG A 134 -12.59 -11.32 4.39
N ASN A 135 -12.07 -12.52 4.62
CA ASN A 135 -11.51 -12.84 5.92
C ASN A 135 -10.06 -12.28 5.99
N LEU A 136 -9.90 -11.22 6.76
CA LEU A 136 -8.59 -10.70 7.17
C LEU A 136 -8.46 -10.93 8.67
N SER A 137 -7.36 -11.53 9.12
CA SER A 137 -7.07 -11.60 10.56
C SER A 137 -6.36 -10.32 10.98
N LEU A 138 -6.93 -9.59 11.94
CA LEU A 138 -6.27 -8.46 12.59
C LEU A 138 -5.24 -8.99 13.61
N ALA A 139 -4.00 -8.55 13.47
CA ALA A 139 -2.93 -8.79 14.43
C ALA A 139 -2.40 -7.46 14.98
N CYS A 140 -2.13 -7.45 16.29
CA CYS A 140 -1.52 -6.37 17.03
C CYS A 140 -0.20 -6.93 17.59
N ASN A 141 0.93 -6.56 17.01
CA ASN A 141 2.23 -6.99 17.51
C ASN A 141 2.69 -6.03 18.63
N ASP A 142 3.09 -6.58 19.79
CA ASP A 142 3.84 -5.85 20.82
C ASP A 142 5.31 -5.78 20.34
N PRO A 143 5.85 -4.59 20.06
CA PRO A 143 7.23 -4.44 19.57
C PRO A 143 8.31 -4.90 20.59
N ARG A 144 7.93 -5.33 21.80
CA ARG A 144 8.84 -5.91 22.81
C ARG A 144 8.90 -7.45 22.79
N ARG A 145 8.20 -8.12 21.86
CA ARG A 145 8.15 -9.60 21.76
C ARG A 145 8.82 -10.15 20.50
N GLU A 146 9.67 -9.36 19.85
CA GLU A 146 10.60 -9.81 18.80
C GLU A 146 12.01 -10.00 19.38
#